data_AF-A0A559IXB4-F1
#
_entry.id   AF-A0A559IXB4-F1
#
_cell.length_a   1.000
_cell.length_b   1.000
_cell.length_c   1.000
_cell.angle_alpha   90.00
_cell.angle_beta   90.00
_cell.angle_gamma   90.00
#
_symmetry.space_group_name_H-M   'P 1'
#
loop_
_entity.id
_entity.type
_entity.pdbx_description
1 polymer ?
#
loop_
_entity_poly.entity_id
_entity_poly.type
_entity_poly.pdbx_seq_one_letter_code
_entity_poly.pdbx_strand_id
1 'polypeptide(L)' 'MDNVTSDYSNISEHVARYIDGPYGRIGIIVPDREATYDEWVDLHRTLAEIAVKSARRVKKPEVEEAAAHT' A
#
# COMPACT_ATOMS: atom_id res chain seq x y z
N MET A 1 19.61 18.43 -2.22
CA MET A 1 18.66 17.76 -1.31
C MET A 1 17.30 18.14 -1.81
N ASP A 2 16.78 17.36 -2.74
CA ASP A 2 15.59 17.70 -3.50
C ASP A 2 14.36 17.45 -2.63
N ASN A 3 13.62 18.53 -2.42
CA ASN A 3 12.48 18.62 -1.53
C ASN A 3 11.25 17.97 -2.21
N VAL A 4 11.05 16.66 -1.98
CA VAL A 4 9.89 15.88 -2.47
C VAL A 4 8.65 16.17 -1.61
N THR A 5 8.23 17.45 -1.54
CA THR A 5 7.10 17.85 -0.69
C THR A 5 6.24 18.91 -1.38
N SER A 6 5.49 18.57 -2.46
CA SER A 6 4.25 19.31 -2.82
C SER A 6 3.41 18.83 -4.03
N ASP A 7 3.61 17.65 -4.63
CA ASP A 7 2.78 17.27 -5.81
C ASP A 7 1.43 16.59 -5.49
N TYR A 8 1.08 16.43 -4.20
CA TYR A 8 -0.17 15.74 -3.81
C TYR A 8 -1.39 16.66 -3.63
N SER A 9 -1.20 17.98 -3.67
CA SER A 9 -2.27 18.94 -3.37
C SER A 9 -3.44 18.85 -4.36
N ASN A 10 -3.19 18.37 -5.58
CA ASN A 10 -4.20 18.26 -6.65
C ASN A 10 -4.42 16.82 -7.13
N ILE A 11 -4.05 15.81 -6.35
CA ILE A 11 -4.18 14.41 -6.79
C ILE A 11 -5.62 14.02 -7.14
N SER A 12 -6.61 14.71 -6.58
CA SER A 12 -8.03 14.57 -6.92
C SER A 12 -8.35 14.86 -8.38
N GLU A 13 -7.60 15.76 -9.04
CA GLU A 13 -7.80 16.11 -10.45
C GLU A 13 -7.38 14.99 -11.39
N HIS A 14 -6.52 14.07 -10.92
CA HIS A 14 -6.03 12.93 -11.68
C HIS A 14 -6.84 11.65 -11.43
N VAL A 15 -7.85 11.69 -10.55
CA VAL A 15 -8.68 10.52 -10.25
C VAL A 15 -9.65 10.28 -11.40
N ALA A 16 -9.47 9.15 -12.09
CA ALA A 16 -10.37 8.69 -13.14
C ALA A 16 -11.70 8.16 -12.57
N ARG A 17 -11.67 7.54 -11.39
CA ARG A 17 -12.87 6.96 -10.77
C ARG A 17 -12.77 6.92 -9.25
N TYR A 18 -13.88 7.23 -8.58
CA TYR A 18 -14.03 6.98 -7.15
C TYR A 18 -14.84 5.71 -6.87
N ILE A 19 -14.47 5.01 -5.81
CA ILE A 19 -15.21 3.89 -5.24
C ILE A 19 -15.48 4.21 -3.78
N ASP A 20 -16.76 4.29 -3.41
CA ASP A 20 -17.18 4.48 -2.03
C ASP A 20 -17.34 3.12 -1.33
N GLY A 21 -16.87 3.02 -0.09
CA GLY A 21 -16.99 1.83 0.75
C GLY A 21 -17.26 2.18 2.22
N PRO A 22 -17.56 1.18 3.07
CA PRO A 22 -17.92 1.38 4.47
C PRO A 22 -16.81 2.02 5.32
N TYR A 23 -15.57 2.02 4.82
CA TYR A 23 -14.39 2.55 5.51
C TYR A 23 -13.81 3.82 4.85
N GLY A 24 -14.51 4.39 3.87
CA GLY A 24 -14.10 5.61 3.18
C GLY A 24 -14.18 5.52 1.65
N ARG A 25 -13.62 6.53 0.99
CA ARG A 25 -13.61 6.67 -0.47
C ARG A 25 -12.21 6.39 -1.02
N ILE A 26 -12.13 5.58 -2.06
CA ILE A 26 -10.91 5.26 -2.79
C ILE A 26 -10.94 5.95 -4.16
N GLY A 27 -9.90 6.71 -4.50
CA GLY A 27 -9.70 7.28 -5.84
C GLY A 27 -8.76 6.40 -6.67
N ILE A 28 -9.17 6.06 -7.88
CA ILE A 28 -8.39 5.30 -8.87
C ILE A 28 -7.83 6.26 -9.89
N ILE A 29 -6.50 6.28 -10.01
CA ILE A 29 -5.77 6.99 -11.07
C ILE A 29 -5.39 5.95 -12.13
N VAL A 30 -5.78 6.19 -13.38
CA VAL A 30 -5.42 5.33 -14.50
C VAL A 30 -4.25 5.99 -15.23
N PRO A 31 -3.11 5.30 -15.40
CA PRO A 31 -1.99 5.82 -16.16
C PRO A 31 -2.37 6.07 -17.63
N ASP A 32 -1.87 7.17 -18.17
CA ASP A 32 -2.09 7.64 -19.53
C ASP A 32 -1.18 6.96 -20.57
N ARG A 33 -0.28 6.08 -20.11
CA ARG A 33 0.52 5.18 -20.96
C ARG A 33 0.55 3.76 -20.39
N GLU A 34 0.87 2.82 -21.26
CA GLU A 34 1.19 1.46 -20.84
C GLU A 34 2.44 1.44 -19.95
N ALA A 35 2.42 0.58 -18.93
CA ALA A 35 3.57 0.36 -18.06
C ALA A 35 4.67 -0.38 -18.82
N THR A 36 5.92 0.00 -18.58
CA THR A 36 7.08 -0.70 -19.13
C THR A 36 7.28 -2.05 -18.43
N TYR A 37 8.08 -2.93 -19.04
CA TYR A 37 8.43 -4.20 -18.43
C TYR A 37 9.10 -4.03 -17.06
N ASP A 38 10.00 -3.04 -16.92
CA ASP A 38 10.71 -2.79 -15.67
C ASP A 38 9.75 -2.30 -14.57
N GLU A 39 8.79 -1.45 -14.91
CA GLU A 39 7.74 -0.99 -13.98
C GLU A 39 6.86 -2.17 -13.49
N TRP A 40 6.57 -3.12 -14.37
CA TRP A 40 5.86 -4.35 -14.01
C TRP A 40 6.66 -5.24 -13.06
N VAL A 41 7.97 -5.38 -13.30
CA VAL A 41 8.87 -6.15 -12.44
C VAL A 41 8.95 -5.53 -11.04
N ASP A 42 9.06 -4.21 -10.97
CA ASP A 42 9.11 -3.47 -9.70
C ASP A 42 7.79 -3.57 -8.92
N LEU A 43 6.66 -3.45 -9.60
CA LEU A 43 5.35 -3.67 -9.00
C LEU A 43 5.22 -5.09 -8.45
N HIS A 44 5.59 -6.10 -9.25
CA HIS A 44 5.54 -7.49 -8.84
C HIS A 44 6.40 -7.76 -7.59
N ARG A 45 7.64 -7.26 -7.59
CA ARG A 45 8.56 -7.38 -6.46
C ARG A 45 7.98 -6.72 -5.20
N THR A 46 7.44 -5.52 -5.33
CA THR A 46 6.84 -4.78 -4.22
C THR A 46 5.65 -5.54 -3.62
N LEU A 47 4.77 -6.07 -4.45
CA LEU A 47 3.63 -6.87 -4.01
C LEU A 47 4.08 -8.15 -3.30
N ALA A 48 5.10 -8.84 -3.83
CA ALA A 48 5.67 -10.03 -3.19
C ALA A 48 6.27 -9.70 -1.81
N GLU A 49 7.00 -8.59 -1.68
CA GLU A 49 7.54 -8.14 -0.40
C GLU A 49 6.45 -7.81 0.63
N ILE A 50 5.39 -7.12 0.22
CA ILE A 50 4.23 -6.83 1.07
C ILE A 50 3.58 -8.13 1.53
N ALA A 51 3.35 -9.08 0.61
CA ALA A 51 2.74 -10.37 0.95
C ALA A 51 3.58 -11.15 1.97
N VAL A 52 4.90 -11.22 1.77
CA VAL A 52 5.81 -11.88 2.71
C VAL A 52 5.82 -11.19 4.08
N LYS A 53 5.90 -9.85 4.10
CA LYS A 53 5.88 -9.06 5.35
C LYS A 53 4.56 -9.24 6.10
N SER A 54 3.44 -9.23 5.39
CA SER A 54 2.11 -9.48 5.96
C SER A 54 1.99 -10.89 6.54
N ALA A 55 2.44 -11.92 5.81
CA ALA A 55 2.45 -13.29 6.30
C ALA A 55 3.32 -13.47 7.56
N ARG A 56 4.46 -12.76 7.63
CA ARG A 56 5.33 -12.76 8.82
C ARG A 56 4.70 -12.05 10.02
N ARG A 57 3.96 -10.97 9.81
CA ARG A 57 3.22 -10.27 10.89
C ARG A 57 2.11 -11.14 11.49
N VAL A 58 1.46 -11.97 10.69
CA VAL A 58 0.44 -12.92 11.18
C VAL A 58 1.08 -14.06 12.00
N LYS A 59 2.36 -14.40 11.75
CA LYS A 59 3.13 -15.42 12.49
C LYS A 59 3.81 -14.90 13.77
N LYS A 60 3.23 -13.92 14.46
CA LYS A 60 3.63 -13.63 15.85
C LYS A 60 2.66 -14.37 16.78
N PRO A 61 2.92 -15.65 17.15
CA PRO A 61 2.16 -16.30 18.18
C PRO A 61 2.48 -15.64 19.53
N GLU A 62 1.44 -15.58 20.36
CA GLU A 62 1.44 -15.23 21.78
C GLU A 62 2.66 -15.83 22.51
N VAL A 63 3.58 -14.99 22.97
CA VAL A 63 4.52 -15.38 24.04
C VAL A 63 4.69 -14.18 24.97
N GLU A 64 3.60 -13.72 25.59
CA GLU A 64 3.71 -12.87 26.77
C GLU A 64 2.38 -12.79 27.56
N GLU A 65 1.83 -13.92 28.00
CA GLU A 65 0.75 -13.88 29.01
C GLU A 65 0.74 -15.13 29.91
N ALA A 66 1.91 -15.52 30.43
CA ALA A 66 2.02 -16.59 31.43
C ALA A 66 2.91 -16.24 32.63
N ALA A 67 3.06 -14.95 32.96
CA ALA A 67 3.86 -14.51 34.11
C ALA A 67 3.12 -13.60 35.11
N ALA A 68 1.81 -13.39 34.96
CA ALA A 68 1.05 -12.57 35.89
C ALA A 68 -0.37 -13.10 36.06
N HIS A 69 -0.53 -14.21 36.79
CA HIS A 69 -1.67 -14.47 37.69
C HIS A 69 -1.61 -15.93 38.17
N THR A 70 -0.97 -16.13 39.32
CA THR A 70 -1.49 -16.78 40.56
C THR A 70 -0.34 -17.47 41.30
#